data_AF-A0A1P8KED3-F1
#
_entry.id   AF-A0A1P8KED3-F1
#
_cell.length_a   1.000
_cell.length_b   1.000
_cell.length_c   1.000
_cell.angle_alpha   90.00
_cell.angle_beta   90.00
_cell.angle_gamma   90.00
#
_symmetry.space_group_name_H-M   'P 1'
#
loop_
_entity.id
_entity.type
_entity.pdbx_description
1 polymer ?
#
loop_
_entity_poly.entity_id
_entity_poly.type
_entity_poly.pdbx_seq_one_letter_code
_entity_poly.pdbx_strand_id
1 'polypeptide(L)'
;MPSMPLDPSLPAPWSYGGKTEQARTVIVYGNCQAPYLAQMLASLDDLNDDYRFVFAANHAFPGENIARPIPEPWLRNVALVLVQHEEWDGNPALLALKAQLPATCPVFRYPSFFVSCFWPFECPEPRGEPEPAYPWKRYPLGDIIGLQIAQAGLTGELAVAAYLDHSMQKMPNMHVRLQRDIDRMHQYDARCDVKLADYIESSFHNEHLFWTSGHMSETAVAELARRVAATVRPLLGGSAERMELCLAAAMGFSGMGETQIPIHPMVAEALELNFWQADMTYRWYSQNWTFYEYIQNYIEYNTQW
;
A
#
# COMPACT_ATOMS: atom_id res chain seq x y z
N MET A 1 -5.05 -17.42 -16.82
CA MET A 1 -6.36 -17.19 -16.18
C MET A 1 -6.39 -15.74 -15.73
N PRO A 2 -7.49 -14.98 -15.90
CA PRO A 2 -7.56 -13.65 -15.30
C PRO A 2 -7.45 -13.83 -13.78
N SER A 3 -6.50 -13.13 -13.15
CA SER A 3 -6.37 -13.12 -11.70
C SER A 3 -7.67 -12.61 -11.11
N MET A 4 -8.31 -13.41 -10.24
CA MET A 4 -9.44 -12.91 -9.46
C MET A 4 -8.97 -11.65 -8.70
N PRO A 5 -9.81 -10.59 -8.63
CA PRO A 5 -9.55 -9.52 -7.69
C PRO A 5 -9.40 -10.13 -6.29
N LEU A 6 -8.51 -9.54 -5.49
CA LEU A 6 -8.35 -9.87 -4.08
C LEU A 6 -9.74 -9.91 -3.43
N ASP A 7 -10.12 -11.04 -2.87
CA ASP A 7 -11.25 -11.10 -1.95
C ASP A 7 -10.70 -10.79 -0.55
N PRO A 8 -10.86 -9.56 -0.03
CA PRO A 8 -10.40 -9.21 1.31
C PRO A 8 -11.11 -10.02 2.41
N SER A 9 -12.15 -10.81 2.09
CA SER A 9 -12.79 -11.76 3.01
C SER A 9 -12.09 -13.11 3.11
N LEU A 10 -11.17 -13.45 2.19
CA LEU A 10 -10.40 -14.70 2.26
C LEU A 10 -9.22 -14.56 3.21
N PRO A 11 -9.11 -15.43 4.22
CA PRO A 11 -8.05 -15.28 5.21
C PRO A 11 -6.66 -15.54 4.61
N ALA A 12 -5.75 -14.58 4.77
CA ALA A 12 -4.31 -14.78 4.57
C ALA A 12 -3.81 -16.04 5.33
N PRO A 13 -2.77 -16.73 4.84
CA PRO A 13 -1.88 -16.28 3.76
C PRO A 13 -2.40 -16.57 2.35
N TRP A 14 -2.16 -15.62 1.46
CA TRP A 14 -2.48 -15.74 0.03
C TRP A 14 -1.26 -16.24 -0.74
N SER A 15 -1.51 -16.98 -1.82
CA SER A 15 -0.46 -17.45 -2.72
C SER A 15 -0.81 -17.18 -4.18
N TYR A 16 0.19 -16.78 -4.96
CA TYR A 16 0.06 -16.46 -6.38
C TYR A 16 1.09 -17.26 -7.20
N GLY A 17 0.78 -17.53 -8.46
CA GLY A 17 1.65 -18.35 -9.32
C GLY A 17 1.68 -19.82 -8.89
N GLY A 18 2.78 -20.51 -9.18
CA GLY A 18 2.96 -21.94 -8.90
C GLY A 18 2.05 -22.83 -9.73
N LYS A 19 2.59 -23.41 -10.81
CA LYS A 19 1.84 -24.26 -11.73
C LYS A 19 1.75 -25.71 -11.26
N THR A 20 2.59 -26.11 -10.31
CA THR A 20 2.72 -27.49 -9.83
C THR A 20 2.73 -27.58 -8.30
N GLU A 21 2.51 -28.79 -7.78
CA GLU A 21 2.64 -29.08 -6.35
C GLU A 21 4.08 -28.90 -5.86
N GLN A 22 5.07 -29.01 -6.74
CA GLN A 22 6.50 -28.89 -6.43
C GLN A 22 7.02 -27.45 -6.51
N ALA A 23 6.17 -26.48 -6.86
CA ALA A 23 6.56 -25.08 -6.98
C ALA A 23 7.33 -24.61 -5.74
N ARG A 24 8.48 -23.99 -5.95
CA ARG A 24 9.31 -23.43 -4.89
C ARG A 24 8.71 -22.13 -4.39
N THR A 25 8.89 -21.85 -3.11
CA THR A 25 8.21 -20.72 -2.47
C THR A 25 9.10 -19.49 -2.40
N VAL A 26 8.59 -18.37 -2.88
CA VAL A 26 9.09 -17.02 -2.59
C VAL A 26 8.16 -16.41 -1.56
N ILE A 27 8.66 -16.14 -0.36
CA ILE A 27 7.87 -15.49 0.69
C ILE A 27 7.97 -13.99 0.51
N VAL A 28 6.85 -13.30 0.49
CA VAL A 28 6.74 -11.84 0.41
C VAL A 28 6.18 -11.34 1.74
N TYR A 29 7.08 -10.96 2.64
CA TYR A 29 6.76 -10.50 3.99
C TYR A 29 6.59 -8.98 4.03
N GLY A 30 5.46 -8.51 4.54
CA GLY A 30 5.23 -7.07 4.74
C GLY A 30 3.80 -6.73 5.14
N ASN A 31 3.45 -5.46 5.00
CA ASN A 31 2.12 -4.92 5.27
C ASN A 31 1.14 -5.18 4.10
N CYS A 32 0.06 -4.40 4.02
CA CYS A 32 -0.94 -4.46 2.96
C CYS A 32 -0.40 -4.31 1.52
N GLN A 33 0.85 -3.86 1.33
CA GLN A 33 1.50 -3.72 0.02
C GLN A 33 2.09 -5.03 -0.51
N ALA A 34 2.59 -5.89 0.39
CA ALA A 34 3.21 -7.16 0.07
C ALA A 34 2.36 -8.11 -0.79
N PRO A 35 1.04 -8.27 -0.59
CA PRO A 35 0.23 -9.15 -1.44
C PRO A 35 0.12 -8.66 -2.89
N TYR A 36 0.08 -7.35 -3.12
CA TYR A 36 0.08 -6.77 -4.46
C TYR A 36 1.43 -6.92 -5.16
N LEU A 37 2.53 -6.77 -4.41
CA LEU A 37 3.86 -7.11 -4.91
C LEU A 37 3.95 -8.59 -5.28
N ALA A 38 3.47 -9.50 -4.43
CA ALA A 38 3.45 -10.93 -4.68
C ALA A 38 2.64 -11.28 -5.95
N GLN A 39 1.48 -10.65 -6.13
CA GLN A 39 0.65 -10.81 -7.32
C GLN A 39 1.39 -10.36 -8.59
N MET A 40 2.08 -9.21 -8.56
CA MET A 40 2.85 -8.73 -9.70
C MET A 40 4.05 -9.59 -10.03
N LEU A 41 4.81 -10.03 -9.02
CA LEU A 41 5.94 -10.94 -9.26
C LEU A 41 5.49 -12.30 -9.80
N ALA A 42 4.29 -12.76 -9.42
CA ALA A 42 3.71 -14.00 -9.95
C ALA A 42 3.31 -13.92 -11.44
N SER A 43 3.30 -12.73 -12.04
CA SER A 43 3.08 -12.57 -13.49
C SER A 43 4.30 -12.91 -14.34
N LEU A 44 5.49 -13.01 -13.74
CA LEU A 44 6.73 -13.36 -14.41
C LEU A 44 6.68 -14.82 -14.86
N ASP A 45 6.89 -15.08 -16.15
CA ASP A 45 6.70 -16.40 -16.74
C ASP A 45 7.94 -17.04 -17.35
N ASP A 46 9.11 -16.39 -17.24
CA ASP A 46 10.41 -16.85 -17.72
C ASP A 46 11.42 -17.14 -16.61
N LEU A 47 10.92 -17.35 -15.39
CA LEU A 47 11.74 -17.75 -14.25
C LEU A 47 12.39 -19.13 -14.48
N ASN A 48 13.51 -19.38 -13.80
CA ASN A 48 14.31 -20.61 -13.98
C ASN A 48 13.68 -21.88 -13.38
N ASP A 49 12.56 -21.75 -12.69
CA ASP A 49 11.83 -22.83 -12.02
C ASP A 49 10.36 -22.42 -11.87
N ASP A 50 9.53 -23.35 -11.41
CA ASP A 50 8.15 -23.06 -11.02
C ASP A 50 8.12 -22.42 -9.63
N TYR A 51 7.74 -21.14 -9.56
CA TYR A 51 7.68 -20.39 -8.31
C TYR A 51 6.26 -20.03 -7.90
N ARG A 52 5.99 -20.16 -6.59
CA ARG A 52 4.81 -19.66 -5.91
C ARG A 52 5.21 -18.49 -5.01
N PHE A 53 4.49 -17.38 -5.12
CA PHE A 53 4.70 -16.18 -4.30
C PHE A 53 3.68 -16.17 -3.16
N VAL A 54 4.15 -16.24 -1.92
CA VAL A 54 3.31 -16.38 -0.72
C VAL A 54 3.39 -15.11 0.10
N PHE A 55 2.25 -14.46 0.31
CA PHE A 55 2.16 -13.31 1.21
C PHE A 55 2.24 -13.74 2.68
N ALA A 56 3.13 -13.09 3.43
CA ALA A 56 3.23 -13.22 4.87
C ALA A 56 3.00 -11.85 5.54
N ALA A 57 1.94 -11.72 6.31
CA ALA A 57 1.60 -10.46 6.95
C ALA A 57 2.57 -10.11 8.08
N ASN A 58 2.96 -8.84 8.17
CA ASN A 58 3.73 -8.32 9.29
C ASN A 58 2.88 -7.84 10.48
N HIS A 59 1.55 -7.90 10.36
CA HIS A 59 0.61 -7.48 11.37
C HIS A 59 -0.51 -8.52 11.54
N ALA A 60 -1.17 -8.47 12.71
CA ALA A 60 -2.38 -9.23 12.95
C ALA A 60 -3.57 -8.57 12.23
N PHE A 61 -4.52 -9.37 11.77
CA PHE A 61 -5.78 -8.84 11.26
C PHE A 61 -6.67 -8.34 12.40
N PRO A 62 -7.65 -7.45 12.14
CA PRO A 62 -8.61 -7.02 13.15
C PRO A 62 -9.27 -8.21 13.84
N GLY A 63 -9.25 -8.21 15.17
CA GLY A 63 -9.75 -9.33 15.98
C GLY A 63 -8.74 -10.45 16.27
N GLU A 64 -7.51 -10.36 15.73
CA GLU A 64 -6.43 -11.31 15.98
C GLU A 64 -5.32 -10.70 16.83
N ASN A 65 -4.63 -11.54 17.62
CA ASN A 65 -3.53 -11.12 18.48
C ASN A 65 -2.15 -11.29 17.83
N ILE A 66 -2.06 -12.14 16.80
CA ILE A 66 -0.81 -12.47 16.10
C ILE A 66 -1.06 -12.51 14.60
N ALA A 67 -0.02 -12.20 13.81
CA ALA A 67 -0.06 -12.46 12.38
C ALA A 67 -0.24 -13.96 12.12
N ARG A 68 -1.02 -14.28 11.09
CA ARG A 68 -1.28 -15.68 10.74
C ARG A 68 -0.01 -16.36 10.23
N PRO A 69 0.30 -17.58 10.69
CA PRO A 69 1.48 -18.30 10.24
C PRO A 69 1.34 -18.77 8.80
N ILE A 70 2.48 -18.97 8.14
CA ILE A 70 2.52 -19.60 6.81
C ILE A 70 2.30 -21.11 6.96
N PRO A 71 1.42 -21.75 6.16
CA PRO A 71 1.25 -23.19 6.15
C PRO A 71 2.57 -23.93 5.93
N GLU A 72 2.81 -24.95 6.76
CA GLU A 72 4.01 -25.80 6.70
C GLU A 72 4.34 -26.32 5.29
N PRO A 73 3.39 -26.75 4.43
CA PRO A 73 3.71 -27.19 3.08
C PRO A 73 4.43 -26.12 2.23
N TRP A 74 4.21 -24.84 2.48
CA TRP A 74 4.83 -23.74 1.74
C TRP A 74 6.21 -23.38 2.30
N LEU A 75 6.53 -23.78 3.52
CA LEU A 75 7.83 -23.55 4.15
C LEU A 75 8.89 -24.58 3.75
N ARG A 76 8.48 -25.75 3.23
CA ARG A 76 9.40 -26.87 2.93
C ARG A 76 10.43 -26.55 1.84
N ASN A 77 10.07 -25.73 0.85
CA ASN A 77 10.88 -25.44 -0.33
C ASN A 77 11.03 -23.94 -0.59
N VAL A 78 11.35 -23.17 0.45
CA VAL A 78 11.55 -21.71 0.31
C VAL A 78 12.85 -21.43 -0.45
N ALA A 79 12.72 -20.76 -1.59
CA ALA A 79 13.83 -20.32 -2.43
C ALA A 79 14.38 -18.95 -2.02
N LEU A 80 13.52 -18.09 -1.50
CA LEU A 80 13.80 -16.68 -1.24
C LEU A 80 12.78 -16.10 -0.25
N VAL A 81 13.23 -15.17 0.59
CA VAL A 81 12.35 -14.30 1.37
C VAL A 81 12.59 -12.84 0.99
N LEU A 82 11.52 -12.18 0.60
CA LEU A 82 11.44 -10.73 0.45
C LEU A 82 10.88 -10.16 1.75
N VAL A 83 11.61 -9.24 2.37
CA VAL A 83 11.22 -8.62 3.63
C VAL A 83 11.02 -7.13 3.41
N GLN A 84 9.81 -6.62 3.65
CA GLN A 84 9.60 -5.18 3.69
C GLN A 84 10.40 -4.59 4.86
N HIS A 85 11.04 -3.45 4.65
CA HIS A 85 11.69 -2.72 5.73
C HIS A 85 10.66 -2.25 6.76
N GLU A 86 10.97 -2.50 8.02
CA GLU A 86 10.23 -2.03 9.18
C GLU A 86 11.16 -1.14 10.01
N GLU A 87 10.62 -0.09 10.62
CA GLU A 87 11.41 0.76 11.53
C GLU A 87 11.83 0.01 12.80
N TRP A 88 11.07 -1.01 13.19
CA TRP A 88 11.31 -1.82 14.39
C TRP A 88 11.71 -3.25 14.04
N ASP A 89 12.94 -3.64 14.39
CA ASP A 89 13.50 -4.97 14.12
C ASP A 89 12.90 -6.12 14.97
N GLY A 90 12.03 -5.80 15.94
CA GLY A 90 11.50 -6.74 16.92
C GLY A 90 10.15 -7.36 16.58
N ASN A 91 9.67 -7.22 15.33
CA ASN A 91 8.34 -7.70 14.95
C ASN A 91 8.19 -9.22 15.21
N PRO A 92 7.27 -9.65 16.10
CA PRO A 92 7.08 -11.07 16.41
C PRO A 92 6.76 -11.93 15.19
N ALA A 93 6.06 -11.38 14.18
CA ALA A 93 5.74 -12.10 12.96
C ALA A 93 7.01 -12.43 12.15
N LEU A 94 7.94 -11.48 12.02
CA LEU A 94 9.21 -11.71 11.33
C LEU A 94 10.08 -12.70 12.10
N LEU A 95 10.12 -12.60 13.42
CA LEU A 95 10.87 -13.53 14.28
C LEU A 95 10.33 -14.97 14.15
N ALA A 96 9.01 -15.13 14.20
CA ALA A 96 8.34 -16.42 14.02
C ALA A 96 8.58 -17.02 12.62
N LEU A 97 8.58 -16.17 11.59
CA LEU A 97 8.92 -16.59 10.22
C LEU A 97 10.39 -17.06 10.15
N LYS A 98 11.34 -16.25 10.63
CA LYS A 98 12.78 -16.59 10.63
C LYS A 98 13.07 -17.90 11.34
N ALA A 99 12.37 -18.21 12.43
CA ALA A 99 12.55 -19.45 13.19
C ALA A 99 12.18 -20.72 12.40
N GLN A 100 11.38 -20.59 11.34
CA GLN A 100 10.94 -21.71 10.49
C GLN A 100 11.76 -21.85 9.19
N LEU A 101 12.64 -20.89 8.90
CA LEU A 101 13.40 -20.85 7.65
C LEU A 101 14.78 -21.51 7.80
N PRO A 102 15.30 -22.14 6.73
CA PRO A 102 16.69 -22.58 6.71
C PRO A 102 17.64 -21.39 6.93
N ALA A 103 18.71 -21.58 7.71
CA ALA A 103 19.69 -20.53 7.99
C ALA A 103 20.39 -19.97 6.73
N THR A 104 20.41 -20.74 5.64
CA THR A 104 20.99 -20.37 4.35
C THR A 104 19.98 -19.77 3.37
N CYS A 105 18.71 -19.58 3.78
CA CYS A 105 17.69 -19.02 2.91
C CYS A 105 18.05 -17.58 2.52
N PRO A 106 18.14 -17.24 1.22
CA PRO A 106 18.39 -15.88 0.78
C PRO A 106 17.28 -14.94 1.26
N VAL A 107 17.68 -13.75 1.72
CA VAL A 107 16.77 -12.69 2.17
C VAL A 107 17.14 -11.40 1.45
N PHE A 108 16.15 -10.76 0.82
CA PHE A 108 16.28 -9.43 0.23
C PHE A 108 15.28 -8.48 0.87
N ARG A 109 15.70 -7.26 1.15
CA ARG A 109 14.89 -6.22 1.78
C ARG A 109 14.44 -5.19 0.76
N TYR A 110 13.17 -4.81 0.83
CA TYR A 110 12.57 -3.76 -0.01
C TYR A 110 11.87 -2.70 0.86
N PRO A 111 11.79 -1.43 0.43
CA PRO A 111 11.23 -0.37 1.24
C PRO A 111 9.69 -0.42 1.24
N SER A 112 9.06 0.24 2.21
CA SER A 112 7.62 0.51 2.18
C SER A 112 7.33 1.82 1.45
N PHE A 113 6.22 1.87 0.71
CA PHE A 113 5.68 3.11 0.19
C PHE A 113 4.88 3.79 1.28
N PHE A 114 5.32 4.97 1.72
CA PHE A 114 4.57 5.74 2.70
C PHE A 114 4.82 7.24 2.49
N VAL A 115 3.74 8.02 2.47
CA VAL A 115 3.81 9.47 2.40
C VAL A 115 2.79 10.07 3.36
N SER A 116 3.18 11.11 4.08
CA SER A 116 2.31 11.82 5.03
C SER A 116 1.98 13.24 4.57
N CYS A 117 2.72 13.78 3.61
CA CYS A 117 2.54 15.15 3.14
C CYS A 117 1.24 15.34 2.34
N PHE A 118 0.70 14.32 1.68
CA PHE A 118 -0.55 14.47 0.91
C PHE A 118 -1.80 14.64 1.80
N TRP A 119 -1.76 14.13 3.03
CA TRP A 119 -2.86 14.18 3.99
C TRP A 119 -2.37 14.73 5.34
N PRO A 120 -2.06 16.04 5.43
CA PRO A 120 -1.39 16.61 6.60
C PRO A 120 -2.21 16.55 7.90
N PHE A 121 -3.52 16.34 7.77
CA PHE A 121 -4.50 16.26 8.87
C PHE A 121 -4.89 14.82 9.23
N GLU A 122 -4.28 13.82 8.57
CA GLU A 122 -4.54 12.41 8.87
C GLU A 122 -4.30 12.09 10.35
N CYS A 123 -5.22 11.33 10.94
CA CYS A 123 -5.15 10.87 12.32
C CYS A 123 -5.91 9.54 12.48
N PRO A 124 -5.84 8.85 13.63
CA PRO A 124 -6.68 7.69 13.89
C PRO A 124 -8.17 8.06 13.85
N GLU A 125 -9.01 7.26 13.18
CA GLU A 125 -10.46 7.47 13.15
C GLU A 125 -11.13 6.88 14.41
N PRO A 126 -11.65 7.71 15.33
CA PRO A 126 -12.27 7.22 16.57
C PRO A 126 -13.69 6.68 16.37
N ARG A 127 -14.39 7.04 15.27
CA ARG A 127 -15.79 6.65 15.04
C ARG A 127 -15.89 5.26 14.42
N GLY A 128 -17.06 4.65 14.63
CA GLY A 128 -17.46 3.34 14.10
C GLY A 128 -16.60 2.16 14.55
N GLU A 129 -17.08 0.98 14.16
CA GLU A 129 -16.51 -0.31 14.52
C GLU A 129 -16.23 -1.14 13.25
N PRO A 130 -15.31 -2.12 13.31
CA PRO A 130 -15.13 -3.11 12.26
C PRO A 130 -16.45 -3.81 11.90
N GLU A 131 -16.71 -3.97 10.60
CA GLU A 131 -17.84 -4.73 10.06
C GLU A 131 -17.30 -5.91 9.23
N PRO A 132 -18.06 -7.01 9.02
CA PRO A 132 -17.59 -8.13 8.20
C PRO A 132 -17.13 -7.73 6.78
N ALA A 133 -17.81 -6.78 6.14
CA ALA A 133 -17.42 -6.25 4.83
C ALA A 133 -16.35 -5.13 4.91
N TYR A 134 -16.15 -4.55 6.10
CA TYR A 134 -15.24 -3.44 6.36
C TYR A 134 -14.44 -3.70 7.64
N PRO A 135 -13.51 -4.68 7.62
CA PRO A 135 -12.78 -5.11 8.82
C PRO A 135 -11.92 -3.99 9.42
N TRP A 136 -11.59 -2.96 8.63
CA TRP A 136 -10.85 -1.77 9.06
C TRP A 136 -11.76 -0.55 9.25
N LYS A 137 -13.06 -0.75 9.48
CA LYS A 137 -14.11 0.28 9.48
C LYS A 137 -14.38 0.83 8.07
N ARG A 138 -15.52 1.50 7.92
CA ARG A 138 -15.89 2.17 6.67
C ARG A 138 -14.98 3.36 6.35
N TYR A 139 -14.53 4.07 7.39
CA TYR A 139 -13.47 5.07 7.33
C TYR A 139 -12.30 4.59 8.20
N PRO A 140 -11.24 4.00 7.62
CA PRO A 140 -10.12 3.46 8.39
C PRO A 140 -9.17 4.54 8.92
N LEU A 141 -9.13 5.69 8.24
CA LEU A 141 -8.28 6.83 8.53
C LEU A 141 -9.16 8.03 8.84
N GLY A 142 -8.75 8.82 9.84
CA GLY A 142 -9.45 10.03 10.25
C GLY A 142 -8.75 11.28 9.74
N ASP A 143 -9.46 12.41 9.82
CA ASP A 143 -8.96 13.75 9.55
C ASP A 143 -9.26 14.63 10.77
N ILE A 144 -8.22 15.17 11.40
CA ILE A 144 -8.37 15.91 12.66
C ILE A 144 -9.23 17.17 12.51
N ILE A 145 -9.20 17.83 11.35
CA ILE A 145 -10.04 18.99 11.06
C ILE A 145 -11.48 18.53 10.87
N GLY A 146 -11.70 17.49 10.06
CA GLY A 146 -13.03 16.94 9.84
C GLY A 146 -13.70 16.45 11.14
N LEU A 147 -12.93 15.83 12.04
CA LEU A 147 -13.41 15.41 13.36
C LEU A 147 -13.81 16.60 14.25
N GLN A 148 -13.06 17.71 14.20
CA GLN A 148 -13.41 18.93 14.94
C GLN A 148 -14.72 19.54 14.42
N ILE A 149 -14.90 19.58 13.10
CA ILE A 149 -16.14 20.07 12.49
C ILE A 149 -17.33 19.14 12.84
N ALA A 150 -17.13 17.83 12.80
CA ALA A 150 -18.13 16.85 13.20
C ALA A 150 -18.53 17.02 14.68
N GLN A 151 -17.56 17.25 15.56
CA GLN A 151 -17.80 17.49 16.99
C GLN A 151 -18.60 18.78 17.24
N ALA A 152 -18.45 19.79 16.39
CA ALA A 152 -19.24 21.02 16.43
C ALA A 152 -20.68 20.84 15.91
N GLY A 153 -21.03 19.67 15.36
CA GLY A 153 -22.36 19.35 14.88
C GLY A 153 -22.73 20.01 13.54
N LEU A 154 -21.74 20.46 12.77
CA LEU A 154 -21.96 21.02 11.43
C LEU A 154 -22.15 19.88 10.41
N THR A 155 -23.04 20.09 9.43
CA THR A 155 -23.30 19.15 8.32
C THR A 155 -23.45 19.89 6.99
N GLY A 156 -23.51 19.13 5.89
CA GLY A 156 -23.74 19.63 4.53
C GLY A 156 -22.67 20.60 4.05
N GLU A 157 -23.08 21.53 3.18
CA GLU A 157 -22.20 22.57 2.62
C GLU A 157 -21.55 23.45 3.69
N LEU A 158 -22.23 23.70 4.82
CA LEU A 158 -21.68 24.48 5.92
C LEU A 158 -20.52 23.78 6.60
N ALA A 159 -20.59 22.45 6.77
CA ALA A 159 -19.48 21.67 7.29
C ALA A 159 -18.27 21.71 6.36
N VAL A 160 -18.48 21.59 5.05
CA VAL A 160 -17.40 21.63 4.06
C VAL A 160 -16.76 23.01 4.02
N ALA A 161 -17.55 24.09 4.05
CA ALA A 161 -17.04 25.45 4.12
C ALA A 161 -16.22 25.70 5.40
N ALA A 162 -16.71 25.23 6.56
CA ALA A 162 -15.99 25.33 7.82
C ALA A 162 -14.71 24.50 7.83
N TYR A 163 -14.72 23.32 7.21
CA TYR A 163 -13.54 22.49 7.02
C TYR A 163 -12.47 23.24 6.22
N LEU A 164 -12.84 23.81 5.06
CA LEU A 164 -11.92 24.54 4.19
C LEU A 164 -11.30 25.76 4.89
N ASP A 165 -12.10 26.55 5.61
CA ASP A 165 -11.58 27.69 6.38
C ASP A 165 -10.61 27.22 7.49
N HIS A 166 -10.97 26.18 8.24
CA HIS A 166 -10.12 25.69 9.32
C HIS A 166 -8.85 25.03 8.82
N SER A 167 -8.93 24.22 7.76
CA SER A 167 -7.78 23.56 7.14
C SER A 167 -6.81 24.59 6.55
N MET A 168 -7.31 25.66 5.92
CA MET A 168 -6.50 26.78 5.43
C MET A 168 -5.67 27.43 6.55
N GLN A 169 -6.31 27.72 7.69
CA GLN A 169 -5.65 28.36 8.84
C GLN A 169 -4.64 27.44 9.54
N LYS A 170 -4.85 26.12 9.46
CA LYS A 170 -4.03 25.10 10.13
C LYS A 170 -3.02 24.43 9.20
N MET A 171 -2.98 24.79 7.92
CA MET A 171 -2.12 24.15 6.93
C MET A 171 -0.65 24.26 7.35
N PRO A 172 0.07 23.13 7.51
CA PRO A 172 1.48 23.16 7.84
C PRO A 172 2.31 23.59 6.61
N ASN A 173 3.61 23.86 6.82
CA ASN A 173 4.51 24.05 5.69
C ASN A 173 4.66 22.73 4.92
N MET A 174 4.10 22.68 3.71
CA MET A 174 4.05 21.47 2.91
C MET A 174 5.41 21.02 2.36
N HIS A 175 6.28 21.97 2.03
CA HIS A 175 7.64 21.67 1.58
C HIS A 175 8.46 20.99 2.68
N VAL A 176 8.32 21.45 3.94
CA VAL A 176 8.98 20.80 5.09
C VAL A 176 8.45 19.38 5.31
N ARG A 177 7.15 19.14 5.11
CA ARG A 177 6.58 17.79 5.21
C ARG A 177 7.06 16.88 4.09
N LEU A 178 7.06 17.36 2.85
CA LEU A 178 7.60 16.62 1.71
C LEU A 178 9.06 16.24 1.94
N GLN A 179 9.91 17.19 2.37
CA GLN A 179 11.31 16.90 2.65
C GLN A 179 11.48 15.79 3.70
N ARG A 180 10.65 15.78 4.75
CA ARG A 180 10.69 14.71 5.77
C ARG A 180 10.31 13.34 5.20
N ASP A 181 9.36 13.30 4.29
CA ASP A 181 8.97 12.05 3.64
C ASP A 181 10.09 11.55 2.71
N ILE A 182 10.69 12.44 1.91
CA ILE A 182 11.86 12.12 1.06
C ILE A 182 13.05 11.64 1.89
N ASP A 183 13.38 12.35 2.97
CA ASP A 183 14.48 11.96 3.87
C ASP A 183 14.24 10.57 4.47
N ARG A 184 12.97 10.26 4.85
CA ARG A 184 12.59 8.94 5.34
C ARG A 184 12.76 7.87 4.26
N MET A 185 12.32 8.13 3.04
CA MET A 185 12.46 7.19 1.92
C MET A 185 13.94 6.89 1.62
N HIS A 186 14.82 7.89 1.64
CA HIS A 186 16.26 7.66 1.51
C HIS A 186 16.85 6.85 2.68
N GLN A 187 16.37 7.07 3.90
CA GLN A 187 16.79 6.27 5.05
C GLN A 187 16.37 4.80 4.91
N TYR A 188 15.20 4.54 4.32
CA TYR A 188 14.74 3.19 4.02
C TYR A 188 15.59 2.57 2.92
N ASP A 189 15.83 3.26 1.81
CA ASP A 189 16.67 2.81 0.71
C ASP A 189 18.09 2.44 1.16
N ALA A 190 18.66 3.17 2.12
CA ALA A 190 19.97 2.88 2.68
C ALA A 190 20.04 1.53 3.43
N ARG A 191 18.89 0.97 3.83
CA ARG A 191 18.76 -0.29 4.56
C ARG A 191 18.20 -1.43 3.69
N CYS A 192 17.80 -1.13 2.46
CA CYS A 192 17.17 -2.07 1.54
C CYS A 192 18.11 -2.47 0.40
N ASP A 193 17.91 -3.68 -0.11
CA ASP A 193 18.57 -4.14 -1.34
C ASP A 193 17.90 -3.49 -2.58
N VAL A 194 16.59 -3.26 -2.48
CA VAL A 194 15.80 -2.49 -3.46
C VAL A 194 15.73 -1.03 -3.02
N LYS A 195 15.91 -0.10 -3.95
CA LYS A 195 15.83 1.35 -3.71
C LYS A 195 14.70 1.96 -4.51
N LEU A 196 14.03 3.00 -4.03
CA LEU A 196 12.85 3.60 -4.69
C LEU A 196 12.74 5.12 -4.54
N ALA A 197 13.51 5.76 -3.67
CA ALA A 197 13.36 7.18 -3.38
C ALA A 197 13.53 8.06 -4.63
N ASP A 198 14.50 7.71 -5.49
CA ASP A 198 14.77 8.38 -6.76
C ASP A 198 13.55 8.38 -7.71
N TYR A 199 12.83 7.26 -7.82
CA TYR A 199 11.62 7.20 -8.63
C TYR A 199 10.55 8.13 -8.06
N ILE A 200 10.30 8.04 -6.76
CA ILE A 200 9.28 8.85 -6.10
C ILE A 200 9.58 10.33 -6.30
N GLU A 201 10.81 10.79 -6.03
CA GLU A 201 11.23 12.17 -6.23
C GLU A 201 11.05 12.64 -7.68
N SER A 202 11.35 11.78 -8.66
CA SER A 202 11.25 12.13 -10.08
C SER A 202 9.82 12.12 -10.63
N SER A 203 8.93 11.34 -10.03
CA SER A 203 7.58 11.07 -10.57
C SER A 203 6.45 11.72 -9.78
N PHE A 204 6.62 12.01 -8.49
CA PHE A 204 5.48 12.37 -7.62
C PHE A 204 4.73 13.64 -8.05
N HIS A 205 5.39 14.58 -8.74
CA HIS A 205 4.71 15.76 -9.27
C HIS A 205 3.75 15.42 -10.42
N ASN A 206 4.07 14.41 -11.22
CA ASN A 206 3.40 14.13 -12.49
C ASN A 206 2.52 12.87 -12.45
N GLU A 207 2.73 12.00 -11.48
CA GLU A 207 2.03 10.73 -11.34
C GLU A 207 1.37 10.60 -9.96
N HIS A 208 0.12 10.14 -9.94
CA HIS A 208 -0.58 9.86 -8.69
C HIS A 208 -0.13 8.50 -8.14
N LEU A 209 0.96 8.50 -7.36
CA LEU A 209 1.60 7.29 -6.85
C LEU A 209 0.95 6.69 -5.59
N PHE A 210 0.14 7.48 -4.88
CA PHE A 210 -0.42 7.13 -3.57
C PHE A 210 -1.92 7.35 -3.55
N TRP A 211 -2.68 6.38 -3.08
CA TRP A 211 -4.14 6.49 -2.87
C TRP A 211 -4.50 6.89 -1.45
N THR A 212 -3.67 6.50 -0.48
CA THR A 212 -3.71 6.90 0.92
C THR A 212 -2.26 7.02 1.42
N SER A 213 -2.04 7.38 2.68
CA SER A 213 -0.69 7.48 3.23
C SER A 213 0.12 6.18 3.10
N GLY A 214 -0.53 5.02 3.07
CA GLY A 214 0.10 3.70 2.94
C GLY A 214 -0.35 2.85 1.74
N HIS A 215 -1.32 3.30 0.95
CA HIS A 215 -1.82 2.57 -0.22
C HIS A 215 -1.25 3.14 -1.52
N MET A 216 -0.78 2.26 -2.40
CA MET A 216 -0.11 2.62 -3.65
C MET A 216 -1.02 2.52 -4.86
N SER A 217 -0.71 3.37 -5.85
CA SER A 217 -1.19 3.19 -7.21
C SER A 217 -0.63 1.94 -7.88
N GLU A 218 -1.31 1.49 -8.91
CA GLU A 218 -0.85 0.36 -9.70
C GLU A 218 0.54 0.64 -10.31
N THR A 219 0.77 1.87 -10.78
CA THR A 219 2.08 2.30 -11.30
C THR A 219 3.19 2.17 -10.26
N ALA A 220 2.92 2.58 -9.02
CA ALA A 220 3.86 2.44 -7.91
C ALA A 220 4.13 0.96 -7.55
N VAL A 221 3.10 0.11 -7.54
CA VAL A 221 3.27 -1.34 -7.34
C VAL A 221 4.11 -1.95 -8.47
N ALA A 222 3.87 -1.57 -9.72
CA ALA A 222 4.62 -2.06 -10.87
C ALA A 222 6.09 -1.65 -10.82
N GLU A 223 6.40 -0.43 -10.39
CA GLU A 223 7.79 0.01 -10.19
C GLU A 223 8.48 -0.76 -9.06
N LEU A 224 7.81 -0.97 -7.92
CA LEU A 224 8.34 -1.81 -6.85
C LEU A 224 8.63 -3.23 -7.36
N ALA A 225 7.68 -3.83 -8.09
CA ALA A 225 7.83 -5.16 -8.67
C ALA A 225 8.99 -5.23 -9.67
N ARG A 226 9.14 -4.22 -10.53
CA ARG A 226 10.25 -4.09 -11.48
C ARG A 226 11.60 -4.11 -10.77
N ARG A 227 11.78 -3.27 -9.75
CA ARG A 227 13.06 -3.17 -9.03
C ARG A 227 13.35 -4.40 -8.18
N VAL A 228 12.33 -4.98 -7.55
CA VAL A 228 12.46 -6.26 -6.82
C VAL A 228 12.86 -7.36 -7.79
N ALA A 229 12.15 -7.53 -8.91
CA ALA A 229 12.42 -8.56 -9.92
C ALA A 229 13.83 -8.41 -10.52
N ALA A 230 14.27 -7.19 -10.80
CA ALA A 230 15.64 -6.92 -11.24
C ALA A 230 16.68 -7.34 -10.19
N THR A 231 16.42 -7.05 -8.92
CA THR A 231 17.32 -7.35 -7.79
C THR A 231 17.47 -8.85 -7.57
N VAL A 232 16.37 -9.61 -7.65
CA VAL A 232 16.35 -11.05 -7.33
C VAL A 232 16.59 -11.95 -8.54
N ARG A 233 16.71 -11.37 -9.74
CA ARG A 233 16.95 -12.09 -10.99
C ARG A 233 18.13 -13.05 -10.95
N PRO A 234 19.29 -12.74 -10.34
CA PRO A 234 20.39 -13.69 -10.27
C PRO A 234 20.01 -15.02 -9.59
N LEU A 235 18.97 -15.00 -8.74
CA LEU A 235 18.45 -16.17 -8.04
C LEU A 235 17.27 -16.82 -8.78
N LEU A 236 16.28 -16.02 -9.20
CA LEU A 236 15.02 -16.54 -9.77
C LEU A 236 15.06 -16.74 -11.30
N GLY A 237 16.09 -16.24 -11.99
CA GLY A 237 16.18 -16.28 -13.45
C GLY A 237 15.29 -15.25 -14.14
N GLY A 238 15.10 -15.46 -15.45
CA GLY A 238 14.37 -14.54 -16.33
C GLY A 238 15.24 -13.43 -16.94
N SER A 239 14.63 -12.66 -17.84
CA SER A 239 15.27 -11.62 -18.63
C SER A 239 14.65 -10.22 -18.38
N ALA A 240 15.41 -9.16 -18.69
CA ALA A 240 14.94 -7.79 -18.47
C ALA A 240 13.74 -7.46 -19.36
N GLU A 241 13.88 -7.82 -20.63
CA GLU A 241 12.86 -7.60 -21.64
C GLU A 241 11.57 -8.34 -21.30
N ARG A 242 11.65 -9.61 -20.92
CA ARG A 242 10.46 -10.38 -20.59
C ARG A 242 9.78 -9.90 -19.30
N MET A 243 10.56 -9.50 -18.29
CA MET A 243 10.02 -8.89 -17.08
C MET A 243 9.16 -7.66 -17.40
N GLU A 244 9.65 -6.72 -18.22
CA GLU A 244 8.86 -5.54 -18.59
C GLU A 244 7.57 -5.93 -19.33
N LEU A 245 7.62 -6.90 -20.25
CA LEU A 245 6.43 -7.39 -20.95
C LEU A 245 5.41 -8.03 -19.99
N CYS A 246 5.86 -8.85 -19.04
CA CYS A 246 5.00 -9.48 -18.04
C CYS A 246 4.35 -8.43 -17.13
N LEU A 247 5.13 -7.50 -16.59
CA LEU A 247 4.61 -6.45 -15.70
C LEU A 247 3.62 -5.55 -16.43
N ALA A 248 3.92 -5.14 -17.67
CA ALA A 248 2.99 -4.36 -18.49
C ALA A 248 1.69 -5.12 -18.78
N ALA A 249 1.77 -6.43 -19.05
CA ALA A 249 0.60 -7.28 -19.26
C ALA A 249 -0.21 -7.56 -17.98
N ALA A 250 0.41 -7.43 -16.82
CA ALA A 250 -0.22 -7.63 -15.51
C ALA A 250 -0.95 -6.38 -15.00
N MET A 251 -0.74 -5.22 -15.61
CA MET A 251 -1.49 -3.99 -15.32
C MET A 251 -3.00 -4.17 -15.59
N GLY A 252 -3.83 -3.33 -14.98
CA GLY A 252 -5.29 -3.36 -15.04
C GLY A 252 -5.99 -3.98 -13.82
N PHE A 253 -5.27 -4.35 -12.75
CA PHE A 253 -5.85 -4.84 -11.48
C PHE A 253 -6.13 -3.71 -10.47
N SER A 254 -5.97 -2.45 -10.86
CA SER A 254 -6.26 -1.22 -10.07
C SER A 254 -5.33 -0.96 -8.87
N GLY A 255 -4.27 -1.76 -8.66
CA GLY A 255 -3.39 -1.59 -7.50
C GLY A 255 -4.18 -1.74 -6.18
N MET A 256 -3.91 -0.82 -5.25
CA MET A 256 -4.64 -0.72 -3.97
C MET A 256 -5.83 0.26 -4.06
N GLY A 257 -6.38 0.45 -5.26
CA GLY A 257 -7.24 1.60 -5.61
C GLY A 257 -8.71 1.53 -5.18
N GLU A 258 -9.10 0.58 -4.34
CA GLU A 258 -10.47 0.52 -3.83
C GLU A 258 -10.79 1.67 -2.87
N THR A 259 -9.78 2.19 -2.17
CA THR A 259 -9.91 3.31 -1.24
C THR A 259 -8.89 4.39 -1.57
N GLN A 260 -9.39 5.53 -2.05
CA GLN A 260 -8.61 6.71 -2.40
C GLN A 260 -9.09 7.88 -1.52
N ILE A 261 -8.17 8.49 -0.78
CA ILE A 261 -8.47 9.69 0.02
C ILE A 261 -8.15 10.92 -0.84
N PRO A 262 -9.11 11.83 -1.05
CA PRO A 262 -8.88 13.04 -1.81
C PRO A 262 -7.73 13.88 -1.28
N ILE A 263 -6.93 14.42 -2.20
CA ILE A 263 -5.87 15.38 -1.86
C ILE A 263 -6.50 16.76 -1.75
N HIS A 264 -6.21 17.44 -0.64
CA HIS A 264 -6.68 18.80 -0.40
C HIS A 264 -6.17 19.77 -1.49
N PRO A 265 -7.01 20.67 -2.04
CA PRO A 265 -6.59 21.59 -3.11
C PRO A 265 -5.32 22.39 -2.79
N MET A 266 -5.23 22.97 -1.60
CA MET A 266 -4.00 23.67 -1.16
C MET A 266 -2.77 22.78 -1.01
N VAL A 267 -2.94 21.49 -0.72
CA VAL A 267 -1.81 20.55 -0.68
C VAL A 267 -1.32 20.30 -2.11
N ALA A 268 -2.24 20.07 -3.04
CA ALA A 268 -1.91 19.91 -4.45
C ALA A 268 -1.22 21.15 -5.03
N GLU A 269 -1.73 22.35 -4.71
CA GLU A 269 -1.11 23.62 -5.12
C GLU A 269 0.27 23.80 -4.48
N ALA A 270 0.39 23.64 -3.15
CA ALA A 270 1.64 23.88 -2.44
C ALA A 270 2.76 22.88 -2.77
N LEU A 271 2.41 21.70 -3.27
CA LEU A 271 3.36 20.66 -3.70
C LEU A 271 3.48 20.58 -5.24
N GLU A 272 2.82 21.46 -5.98
CA GLU A 272 2.88 21.50 -7.45
C GLU A 272 2.54 20.13 -8.09
N LEU A 273 1.41 19.53 -7.68
CA LEU A 273 0.96 18.23 -8.20
C LEU A 273 0.25 18.40 -9.55
N ASN A 274 0.97 18.20 -10.65
CA ASN A 274 0.49 18.39 -12.02
C ASN A 274 -0.62 17.42 -12.43
N PHE A 275 -0.73 16.26 -11.79
CA PHE A 275 -1.79 15.29 -12.07
C PHE A 275 -3.13 15.68 -11.43
N TRP A 276 -3.13 16.58 -10.45
CA TRP A 276 -4.33 16.92 -9.68
C TRP A 276 -5.25 17.86 -10.45
N GLN A 277 -6.55 17.62 -10.36
CA GLN A 277 -7.59 18.46 -10.96
C GLN A 277 -8.70 18.73 -9.94
N ALA A 278 -9.31 19.91 -10.00
CA ALA A 278 -10.30 20.35 -9.03
C ALA A 278 -11.58 19.49 -9.03
N ASP A 279 -11.93 18.91 -10.18
CA ASP A 279 -13.08 18.03 -10.40
C ASP A 279 -12.69 16.55 -10.42
N MET A 280 -11.45 16.20 -10.05
CA MET A 280 -11.02 14.82 -9.92
C MET A 280 -11.92 14.08 -8.92
N THR A 281 -12.37 12.89 -9.30
CA THR A 281 -13.07 11.97 -8.43
C THR A 281 -12.12 10.91 -7.90
N TYR A 282 -12.41 10.45 -6.69
CA TYR A 282 -11.64 9.49 -5.93
C TYR A 282 -12.53 8.32 -5.61
N ARG A 283 -12.03 7.12 -5.89
CA ARG A 283 -12.76 5.89 -5.64
C ARG A 283 -12.82 5.60 -4.14
N TRP A 284 -14.03 5.37 -3.63
CA TRP A 284 -14.26 4.95 -2.26
C TRP A 284 -15.19 3.73 -2.26
N TYR A 285 -14.59 2.54 -2.24
CA TYR A 285 -15.25 1.25 -2.48
C TYR A 285 -16.00 1.22 -3.83
N SER A 286 -17.34 1.21 -3.78
CA SER A 286 -18.24 1.26 -4.94
C SER A 286 -18.59 2.68 -5.37
N GLN A 287 -18.14 3.70 -4.63
CA GLN A 287 -18.45 5.10 -4.86
C GLN A 287 -17.31 5.81 -5.60
N ASN A 288 -17.65 6.95 -6.21
CA ASN A 288 -16.69 7.90 -6.74
C ASN A 288 -17.09 9.29 -6.26
N TRP A 289 -16.23 9.93 -5.49
CA TRP A 289 -16.52 11.23 -4.88
C TRP A 289 -15.46 12.24 -5.27
N THR A 290 -15.89 13.46 -5.54
CA THR A 290 -15.01 14.63 -5.52
C THR A 290 -14.48 14.86 -4.10
N PHE A 291 -13.47 15.73 -3.96
CA PHE A 291 -12.97 16.18 -2.66
C PHE A 291 -14.11 16.66 -1.73
N TYR A 292 -15.01 17.49 -2.24
CA TYR A 292 -16.10 18.09 -1.46
C TYR A 292 -17.10 17.05 -0.96
N GLU A 293 -17.49 16.12 -1.83
CA GLU A 293 -18.40 15.02 -1.47
C GLU A 293 -17.78 14.10 -0.43
N TYR A 294 -16.50 13.75 -0.59
CA TYR A 294 -15.80 12.92 0.41
C TYR A 294 -15.77 13.61 1.78
N ILE A 295 -15.35 14.88 1.84
CA ILE A 295 -15.25 15.61 3.11
C ILE A 295 -16.61 15.73 3.79
N GLN A 296 -17.67 16.02 3.04
CA GLN A 296 -19.03 16.05 3.58
C GLN A 296 -19.42 14.68 4.17
N ASN A 297 -19.28 13.61 3.38
CA ASN A 297 -19.62 12.25 3.81
C ASN A 297 -18.78 11.82 5.03
N TYR A 298 -17.49 12.18 5.07
CA TYR A 298 -16.59 11.89 6.17
C TYR A 298 -16.99 12.62 7.47
N ILE A 299 -17.27 13.93 7.40
CA ILE A 299 -17.65 14.74 8.57
C ILE A 299 -18.96 14.21 9.16
N GLU A 300 -19.96 13.96 8.31
CA GLU A 300 -21.25 13.41 8.73
C GLU A 300 -21.16 11.94 9.18
N TYR A 301 -20.02 11.29 8.93
CA TYR A 301 -19.84 9.85 9.07
C TYR A 301 -20.93 9.08 8.31
N ASN A 302 -21.21 9.51 7.08
CA ASN A 302 -22.20 8.88 6.22
C ASN A 302 -21.69 7.52 5.72
N THR A 303 -22.45 6.48 6.09
CA THR A 303 -22.19 5.08 5.75
C THR A 303 -23.31 4.47 4.89
N GLN A 304 -24.26 5.28 4.41
CA GLN A 304 -25.40 4.83 3.60
C GLN A 304 -25.06 4.92 2.10
N TRP A 305 -24.25 3.98 1.63
CA TRP A 305 -23.81 3.84 0.24
C TRP A 305 -23.50 2.39 -0.12
#